data_AF-A0A354SK22-F1
#
_entry.id   AF-A0A354SK22-F1
#
_cell.length_a   1.000
_cell.length_b   1.000
_cell.length_c   1.000
_cell.angle_alpha   90.00
_cell.angle_beta   90.00
_cell.angle_gamma   90.00
#
_symmetry.space_group_name_H-M   'P 1'
#
loop_
_entity.id
_entity.type
_entity.pdbx_description
1 polymer ?
#
loop_
_entity_poly.entity_id
_entity_poly.type
_entity_poly.pdbx_seq_one_letter_code
_entity_poly.pdbx_strand_id
1 'polypeptide(L)'
;MKITITKGSLDDVKTQAIILAFCEGEKTLSGPAADIDQKIGGMLSDIMKSGDFKAKASEVFVIYARGFKPAKRIALVGLGKKSELNLEKIRRAFAKAMQHLRGLNIKEAATAFDADLLPDKKENLVAAIAEGAGLGLYQYTPYKTVGRDDLKDLRQLDIVTRPADYSWIQDVVQKANIITDAVSFARDLVSAPANEMTPSILAAHAQKLAKKKNVACRVLEKGKMKALGMNALLGVAAGSHQPPKLIILEYNGGKKGDAPIALVGKGLTFDSGGISIKPAEKMDEMKTDMAGGAAVLAVIRAAADLKLPVNIVGLVPATENMSGGGALKPGDILKSFSGRTIEVLNTDAE
;
A
#
# COMPACT_ATOMS: atom_id res chain seq x y z
N MET A 1 -6.37 -0.57 -10.29
CA MET A 1 -6.08 -1.50 -11.41
C MET A 1 -6.77 -2.83 -11.10
N LYS A 2 -7.29 -3.54 -12.11
CA LYS A 2 -7.81 -4.90 -11.97
C LYS A 2 -6.71 -5.92 -12.25
N ILE A 3 -6.57 -6.94 -11.40
CA ILE A 3 -5.73 -8.11 -11.70
C ILE A 3 -6.64 -9.28 -12.05
N THR A 4 -6.49 -9.83 -13.25
CA THR A 4 -7.24 -11.00 -13.74
C THR A 4 -6.34 -12.22 -13.84
N ILE A 5 -6.97 -13.39 -13.91
CA ILE A 5 -6.28 -14.67 -14.07
C ILE A 5 -6.91 -15.35 -15.29
N THR A 6 -6.09 -15.70 -16.27
CA THR A 6 -6.52 -16.37 -17.50
C THR A 6 -5.84 -17.73 -17.62
N LYS A 7 -6.62 -18.76 -18.00
CA LYS A 7 -6.10 -20.08 -18.31
C LYS A 7 -5.58 -20.10 -19.73
N GLY A 8 -4.33 -20.53 -19.94
CA GLY A 8 -3.75 -20.66 -21.27
C GLY A 8 -2.26 -20.37 -21.29
N SER A 9 -1.79 -19.87 -22.44
CA SER A 9 -0.40 -19.50 -22.65
C SER A 9 -0.27 -18.02 -23.01
N LEU A 10 0.85 -17.43 -22.62
CA LEU A 10 1.09 -15.98 -22.71
C LEU A 10 1.15 -15.50 -24.17
N ASP A 11 1.52 -16.40 -25.07
CA ASP A 11 1.61 -16.21 -26.52
C ASP A 11 0.28 -16.39 -27.28
N ASP A 12 -0.84 -16.57 -26.56
CA ASP A 12 -2.20 -16.58 -27.11
C ASP A 12 -3.09 -15.47 -26.51
N VAL A 13 -2.63 -14.79 -25.45
CA VAL A 13 -3.39 -13.75 -24.77
C VAL A 13 -3.28 -12.41 -25.49
N LYS A 14 -4.42 -11.87 -25.93
CA LYS A 14 -4.52 -10.54 -26.52
C LYS A 14 -4.34 -9.47 -25.45
N THR A 15 -3.30 -8.67 -25.57
CA THR A 15 -2.98 -7.57 -24.66
C THR A 15 -2.18 -6.47 -25.36
N GLN A 16 -2.00 -5.31 -24.73
CA GLN A 16 -1.19 -4.24 -25.32
C GLN A 16 0.31 -4.44 -25.06
N ALA A 17 0.67 -5.10 -23.96
CA ALA A 17 2.04 -5.46 -23.63
C ALA A 17 2.14 -6.79 -22.87
N ILE A 18 3.17 -7.58 -23.14
CA ILE A 18 3.54 -8.76 -22.33
C ILE A 18 4.73 -8.40 -21.45
N ILE A 19 4.74 -8.88 -20.20
CA ILE A 19 5.83 -8.71 -19.24
C ILE A 19 6.53 -10.05 -19.03
N LEU A 20 7.83 -10.09 -19.31
CA LEU A 20 8.72 -11.22 -19.06
C LEU A 20 9.82 -10.81 -18.09
N ALA A 21 10.04 -11.59 -17.03
CA ALA A 21 11.02 -11.30 -15.99
C ALA A 21 12.21 -12.26 -16.09
N PHE A 22 13.43 -11.74 -15.90
CA PHE A 22 14.68 -12.47 -16.09
C PHE A 22 15.66 -12.22 -14.97
N CYS A 23 16.49 -13.21 -14.64
CA CYS A 23 17.64 -13.02 -13.76
C CYS A 23 18.88 -12.58 -14.54
N GLU A 24 19.77 -11.85 -13.88
CA GLU A 24 21.07 -11.48 -14.44
C GLU A 24 21.91 -12.74 -14.75
N GLY A 25 22.49 -12.79 -15.95
CA GLY A 25 23.33 -13.90 -16.40
C GLY A 25 22.56 -15.13 -16.92
N GLU A 26 21.24 -15.05 -17.04
CA GLU A 26 20.43 -16.09 -17.68
C GLU A 26 20.77 -16.18 -19.18
N LYS A 27 21.27 -17.35 -19.61
CA LYS A 27 21.76 -17.57 -21.00
C LYS A 27 20.78 -18.34 -21.88
N THR A 28 19.83 -19.03 -21.28
CA THR A 28 18.91 -19.92 -21.97
C THR A 28 17.50 -19.53 -21.55
N LEU A 29 16.69 -19.13 -22.52
CA LEU A 29 15.28 -18.86 -22.30
C LEU A 29 14.55 -20.17 -22.03
N SER A 30 13.58 -20.13 -21.11
CA SER A 30 12.72 -21.27 -20.80
C SER A 30 11.26 -20.83 -20.62
N GLY A 31 10.35 -21.81 -20.63
CA GLY A 31 8.93 -21.59 -20.44
C GLY A 31 8.34 -20.54 -21.40
N PRO A 32 7.42 -19.66 -20.94
CA PRO A 32 6.75 -18.68 -21.79
C PRO A 32 7.69 -17.74 -22.53
N ALA A 33 8.88 -17.45 -21.99
CA ALA A 33 9.86 -16.60 -22.66
C ALA A 33 10.47 -17.27 -23.90
N ALA A 34 10.73 -18.58 -23.84
CA ALA A 34 11.24 -19.35 -24.98
C ALA A 34 10.18 -19.49 -26.09
N ASP A 35 8.93 -19.77 -25.72
CA ASP A 35 7.81 -19.89 -26.66
C ASP A 35 7.58 -18.58 -27.44
N ILE A 36 7.63 -17.45 -26.73
CA ILE A 36 7.53 -16.12 -27.33
C ILE A 36 8.75 -15.83 -28.21
N ASP A 37 9.97 -16.13 -27.75
CA ASP A 37 11.19 -15.90 -28.53
C ASP A 37 11.17 -16.63 -29.88
N GLN A 38 10.72 -17.89 -29.89
CA GLN A 38 10.56 -18.67 -31.10
C GLN A 38 9.57 -17.99 -32.07
N LYS A 39 8.43 -17.51 -31.57
CA LYS A 39 7.40 -16.83 -32.38
C LYS A 39 7.84 -15.47 -32.93
N ILE A 40 8.81 -14.80 -32.28
CA ILE A 40 9.36 -13.51 -32.74
C ILE A 40 10.72 -13.64 -33.43
N GLY A 41 11.15 -14.85 -33.77
CA GLY A 41 12.35 -15.10 -34.57
C GLY A 41 13.68 -14.96 -33.83
N GLY A 42 13.71 -15.21 -32.51
CA GLY A 42 14.94 -15.18 -31.71
C GLY A 42 15.35 -13.81 -31.18
N MET A 43 14.48 -12.80 -31.32
CA MET A 43 14.79 -11.42 -30.96
C MET A 43 15.13 -11.23 -29.48
N LEU A 44 14.49 -11.96 -28.55
CA LEU A 44 14.83 -11.89 -27.12
C LEU A 44 16.24 -12.44 -26.89
N SER A 45 16.56 -13.57 -27.52
CA SER A 45 17.89 -14.17 -27.45
C SER A 45 18.97 -13.22 -27.98
N ASP A 46 18.71 -12.53 -29.09
CA ASP A 46 19.66 -11.58 -29.68
C ASP A 46 19.92 -10.38 -28.77
N ILE A 47 18.87 -9.83 -28.14
CA ILE A 47 18.97 -8.71 -27.18
C ILE A 47 19.78 -9.08 -25.94
N MET A 48 19.60 -10.30 -25.43
CA MET A 48 20.39 -10.79 -24.30
C MET A 48 21.86 -11.01 -24.69
N LYS A 49 22.12 -11.53 -25.90
CA LYS A 49 23.48 -11.76 -26.41
C LYS A 49 24.23 -10.46 -26.73
N SER A 50 23.55 -9.46 -27.29
CA SER A 50 24.14 -8.14 -27.58
C SER A 50 24.44 -7.35 -26.30
N GLY A 51 23.76 -7.69 -25.19
CA GLY A 51 23.92 -7.02 -23.91
C GLY A 51 23.12 -5.72 -23.78
N ASP A 52 22.13 -5.51 -24.67
CA ASP A 52 21.19 -4.38 -24.63
C ASP A 52 20.28 -4.44 -23.41
N PHE A 53 20.02 -5.65 -22.90
CA PHE A 53 19.33 -5.90 -21.64
C PHE A 53 20.16 -6.88 -20.80
N LYS A 54 20.53 -6.46 -19.58
CA LYS A 54 21.39 -7.26 -18.68
C LYS A 54 20.63 -7.88 -17.52
N ALA A 55 19.32 -7.69 -17.47
CA ALA A 55 18.45 -8.12 -16.39
C ALA A 55 18.90 -7.62 -15.00
N LYS A 56 19.49 -6.42 -14.92
CA LYS A 56 19.82 -5.77 -13.65
C LYS A 56 18.55 -5.52 -12.84
N ALA A 57 18.68 -5.45 -11.51
CA ALA A 57 17.51 -5.30 -10.64
C ALA A 57 16.63 -4.10 -11.03
N SER A 58 15.37 -4.37 -11.36
CA SER A 58 14.36 -3.40 -11.81
C SER A 58 14.68 -2.67 -13.13
N GLU A 59 15.60 -3.19 -13.93
CA GLU A 59 15.80 -2.78 -15.33
C GLU A 59 14.52 -3.09 -16.13
N VAL A 60 14.06 -2.16 -16.96
CA VAL A 60 12.91 -2.38 -17.84
C VAL A 60 13.32 -2.03 -19.26
N PHE A 61 13.20 -2.99 -20.17
CA PHE A 61 13.50 -2.83 -21.59
C PHE A 61 12.29 -3.22 -22.43
N VAL A 62 11.83 -2.36 -23.33
CA VAL A 62 10.60 -2.59 -24.11
C VAL A 62 10.94 -2.77 -25.59
N ILE A 63 10.53 -3.90 -26.14
CA ILE A 63 10.60 -4.17 -27.58
C ILE A 63 9.23 -4.05 -28.24
N TYR A 64 9.26 -3.72 -29.52
CA TYR A 64 8.09 -3.64 -30.37
C TYR A 64 8.04 -4.86 -31.28
N ALA A 65 7.30 -5.89 -30.85
CA ALA A 65 7.21 -7.17 -31.54
C ALA A 65 6.30 -7.05 -32.78
N ARG A 66 6.83 -6.48 -33.87
CA ARG A 66 6.12 -6.32 -35.14
C ARG A 66 5.69 -7.69 -35.68
N GLY A 67 4.39 -7.86 -35.96
CA GLY A 67 3.84 -9.13 -36.47
C GLY A 67 3.41 -10.13 -35.39
N PHE A 68 3.83 -9.95 -34.13
CA PHE A 68 3.34 -10.76 -33.02
C PHE A 68 1.94 -10.29 -32.62
N LYS A 69 0.92 -11.01 -33.09
CA LYS A 69 -0.50 -10.64 -32.91
C LYS A 69 -0.98 -10.57 -31.45
N PRO A 70 -0.52 -11.40 -30.50
CA PRO A 70 -0.98 -11.35 -29.12
C PRO A 70 -0.67 -10.02 -28.41
N ALA A 71 0.49 -9.41 -28.69
CA ALA A 71 0.86 -8.13 -28.10
C ALA A 71 1.78 -7.30 -29.01
N LYS A 72 1.54 -5.99 -29.05
CA LYS A 72 2.39 -5.05 -29.82
C LYS A 72 3.75 -4.79 -29.16
N ARG A 73 3.88 -5.05 -27.86
CA ARG A 73 5.06 -4.75 -27.05
C ARG A 73 5.37 -5.90 -26.10
N ILE A 74 6.65 -6.15 -25.88
CA ILE A 74 7.13 -7.07 -24.84
C ILE A 74 8.08 -6.27 -23.95
N ALA A 75 7.80 -6.24 -22.66
CA ALA A 75 8.63 -5.62 -21.63
C ALA A 75 9.44 -6.70 -20.93
N LEU A 76 10.76 -6.60 -21.03
CA LEU A 76 11.73 -7.39 -20.30
C LEU A 76 12.00 -6.69 -18.97
N VAL A 77 11.95 -7.44 -17.88
CA VAL A 77 12.10 -6.92 -16.51
C VAL A 77 13.22 -7.65 -15.81
N GLY A 78 14.23 -6.91 -15.37
CA GLY A 78 15.37 -7.46 -14.68
C GLY A 78 15.10 -7.71 -13.20
N LEU A 79 15.41 -8.90 -12.74
CA LEU A 79 15.31 -9.31 -11.33
C LEU A 79 16.65 -9.19 -10.58
N GLY A 80 17.74 -8.89 -11.31
CA GLY A 80 19.11 -8.90 -10.81
C GLY A 80 19.64 -10.31 -10.60
N LYS A 81 20.74 -10.43 -9.85
CA LYS A 81 21.40 -11.70 -9.57
C LYS A 81 20.47 -12.70 -8.87
N LYS A 82 20.40 -13.93 -9.38
CA LYS A 82 19.59 -15.02 -8.81
C LYS A 82 19.91 -15.31 -7.34
N SER A 83 21.20 -15.23 -6.96
CA SER A 83 21.65 -15.45 -5.57
C SER A 83 21.13 -14.43 -4.56
N GLU A 84 20.67 -13.27 -5.01
CA GLU A 84 20.13 -12.20 -4.17
C GLU A 84 18.62 -12.03 -4.34
N LEU A 85 17.98 -12.92 -5.11
CA LEU A 85 16.55 -12.82 -5.44
C LEU A 85 15.71 -13.03 -4.19
N ASN A 86 14.74 -12.15 -3.98
CA ASN A 86 13.76 -12.26 -2.90
C ASN A 86 12.44 -11.60 -3.31
N LEU A 87 11.41 -11.79 -2.48
CA LEU A 87 10.05 -11.29 -2.75
C LEU A 87 9.99 -9.77 -2.93
N GLU A 88 10.83 -9.01 -2.22
CA GLU A 88 10.88 -7.55 -2.37
C GLU A 88 11.48 -7.12 -3.72
N LYS A 89 12.51 -7.82 -4.21
CA LYS A 89 13.03 -7.58 -5.56
C LYS A 89 11.97 -7.85 -6.63
N ILE A 90 11.16 -8.91 -6.47
CA ILE A 90 10.03 -9.19 -7.36
C ILE A 90 9.01 -8.04 -7.32
N ARG A 91 8.58 -7.60 -6.13
CA ARG A 91 7.63 -6.47 -5.99
C ARG A 91 8.14 -5.22 -6.69
N ARG A 92 9.41 -4.85 -6.46
CA ARG A 92 10.03 -3.66 -7.06
C ARG A 92 10.14 -3.76 -8.57
N ALA A 93 10.54 -4.93 -9.09
CA ALA A 93 10.64 -5.19 -10.51
C ALA A 93 9.28 -5.00 -11.21
N PHE A 94 8.22 -5.63 -10.68
CA PHE A 94 6.87 -5.46 -11.22
C PHE A 94 6.33 -4.03 -11.03
N ALA A 95 6.59 -3.38 -9.90
CA ALA A 95 6.23 -1.98 -9.72
C ALA A 95 6.85 -1.07 -10.79
N LYS A 96 8.14 -1.27 -11.10
CA LYS A 96 8.85 -0.50 -12.14
C LYS A 96 8.37 -0.82 -13.54
N ALA A 97 8.10 -2.09 -13.85
CA ALA A 97 7.51 -2.48 -15.13
C ALA A 97 6.16 -1.79 -15.35
N MET A 98 5.27 -1.83 -14.36
CA MET A 98 3.95 -1.21 -14.46
C MET A 98 4.03 0.32 -14.60
N GLN A 99 4.92 0.97 -13.85
CA GLN A 99 5.16 2.42 -13.97
C GLN A 99 5.67 2.80 -15.36
N HIS A 100 6.62 2.03 -15.90
CA HIS A 100 7.19 2.26 -17.22
C HIS A 100 6.13 2.10 -18.32
N LEU A 101 5.37 0.99 -18.28
CA LEU A 101 4.28 0.72 -19.22
C LEU A 101 3.18 1.79 -19.16
N ARG A 102 2.80 2.25 -17.96
CA ARG A 102 1.89 3.40 -17.79
C ARG A 102 2.44 4.65 -18.49
N GLY A 103 3.74 4.93 -18.37
CA GLY A 103 4.41 6.03 -19.05
C GLY A 103 4.28 5.99 -20.58
N LEU A 104 4.27 4.77 -21.14
CA LEU A 104 4.02 4.49 -22.57
C LEU A 104 2.54 4.49 -22.97
N ASN A 105 1.64 4.89 -22.06
CA ASN A 105 0.19 4.89 -22.24
C ASN A 105 -0.42 3.50 -22.49
N ILE A 106 0.23 2.45 -21.98
CA ILE A 106 -0.30 1.08 -22.00
C ILE A 106 -1.39 0.94 -20.96
N LYS A 107 -2.55 0.41 -21.38
CA LYS A 107 -3.73 0.21 -20.55
C LYS A 107 -3.85 -1.19 -19.99
N GLU A 108 -3.31 -2.17 -20.70
CA GLU A 108 -3.48 -3.59 -20.42
C GLU A 108 -2.15 -4.30 -20.62
N ALA A 109 -1.75 -5.10 -19.64
CA ALA A 109 -0.55 -5.93 -19.73
C ALA A 109 -0.90 -7.37 -19.33
N ALA A 110 -0.14 -8.34 -19.85
CA ALA A 110 -0.20 -9.73 -19.41
C ALA A 110 1.18 -10.20 -18.95
N THR A 111 1.23 -11.11 -17.99
CA THR A 111 2.45 -11.74 -17.52
C THR A 111 2.18 -13.21 -17.19
N ALA A 112 3.21 -14.03 -17.23
CA ALA A 112 3.20 -15.34 -16.61
C ALA A 112 4.14 -15.31 -15.40
N PHE A 113 3.93 -16.22 -14.46
CA PHE A 113 4.87 -16.43 -13.36
C PHE A 113 5.72 -17.67 -13.66
N ASP A 114 6.98 -17.62 -13.27
CA ASP A 114 7.86 -18.78 -13.30
C ASP A 114 8.06 -19.28 -11.86
N ALA A 115 7.51 -20.46 -11.57
CA ALA A 115 7.59 -21.07 -10.25
C ALA A 115 9.05 -21.41 -9.84
N ASP A 116 9.94 -21.61 -10.82
CA ASP A 116 11.32 -22.02 -10.59
C ASP A 116 12.23 -20.87 -10.12
N LEU A 117 11.74 -19.62 -10.20
CA LEU A 117 12.41 -18.47 -9.62
C LEU A 117 12.55 -18.60 -8.10
N LEU A 118 11.51 -19.11 -7.43
CA LEU A 118 11.46 -19.34 -5.98
C LEU A 118 10.60 -20.58 -5.67
N PRO A 119 11.12 -21.82 -5.88
CA PRO A 119 10.33 -23.06 -5.85
C PRO A 119 9.52 -23.24 -4.55
N ASP A 120 10.13 -22.97 -3.39
CA ASP A 120 9.49 -23.13 -2.08
C ASP A 120 8.54 -21.99 -1.71
N LYS A 121 8.37 -21.00 -2.58
CA LYS A 121 7.63 -19.76 -2.31
C LYS A 121 6.71 -19.36 -3.46
N LYS A 122 6.23 -20.30 -4.28
CA LYS A 122 5.39 -20.02 -5.45
C LYS A 122 4.16 -19.14 -5.16
N GLU A 123 3.46 -19.37 -4.03
CA GLU A 123 2.33 -18.52 -3.63
C GLU A 123 2.78 -17.09 -3.30
N ASN A 124 3.85 -16.96 -2.53
CA ASN A 124 4.42 -15.66 -2.17
C ASN A 124 4.99 -14.92 -3.38
N LEU A 125 5.51 -15.64 -4.38
CA LEU A 125 5.98 -15.09 -5.64
C LEU A 125 4.83 -14.43 -6.40
N VAL A 126 3.71 -15.14 -6.57
CA VAL A 126 2.50 -14.61 -7.21
C VAL A 126 1.95 -13.42 -6.42
N ALA A 127 1.92 -13.50 -5.08
CA ALA A 127 1.54 -12.37 -4.24
C ALA A 127 2.45 -11.15 -4.46
N ALA A 128 3.77 -11.35 -4.51
CA ALA A 128 4.74 -10.28 -4.76
C ALA A 128 4.57 -9.62 -6.14
N ILE A 129 4.24 -10.40 -7.18
CA ILE A 129 3.90 -9.89 -8.51
C ILE A 129 2.65 -8.99 -8.43
N ALA A 130 1.57 -9.50 -7.84
CA ALA A 130 0.32 -8.77 -7.71
C ALA A 130 0.48 -7.49 -6.84
N GLU A 131 1.18 -7.60 -5.72
CA GLU A 131 1.48 -6.49 -4.80
C GLU A 131 2.35 -5.43 -5.46
N GLY A 132 3.42 -5.83 -6.15
CA GLY A 132 4.28 -4.93 -6.90
C GLY A 132 3.52 -4.17 -7.98
N ALA A 133 2.69 -4.88 -8.75
CA ALA A 133 1.88 -4.28 -9.80
C ALA A 133 0.83 -3.29 -9.24
N GLY A 134 0.10 -3.69 -8.19
CA GLY A 134 -0.90 -2.85 -7.53
C GLY A 134 -0.30 -1.60 -6.89
N LEU A 135 0.71 -1.77 -6.03
CA LEU A 135 1.33 -0.67 -5.29
C LEU A 135 2.19 0.23 -6.18
N GLY A 136 2.79 -0.31 -7.24
CA GLY A 136 3.59 0.46 -8.19
C GLY A 136 2.77 1.47 -9.00
N LEU A 137 1.48 1.20 -9.19
CA LEU A 137 0.55 2.08 -9.90
C LEU A 137 -0.22 3.05 -9.00
N TYR A 138 -0.04 2.99 -7.68
CA TYR A 138 -0.66 3.95 -6.76
C TYR A 138 -0.29 5.38 -7.16
N GLN A 139 -1.29 6.25 -7.25
CA GLN A 139 -1.14 7.68 -7.50
C GLN A 139 -2.11 8.43 -6.60
N TYR A 140 -1.60 9.41 -5.86
CA TYR A 140 -2.45 10.34 -5.11
C TYR A 140 -2.71 11.59 -5.95
N THR A 141 -3.89 11.69 -6.53
CA THR A 141 -4.25 12.78 -7.46
C THR A 141 -5.56 13.55 -7.17
N PRO A 142 -6.25 13.43 -6.01
CA PRO A 142 -7.56 14.06 -5.83
C PRO A 142 -7.51 15.60 -5.93
N TYR A 143 -6.37 16.21 -5.58
CA TYR A 143 -6.17 17.67 -5.63
C TYR A 143 -5.44 18.15 -6.88
N LYS A 144 -5.09 17.27 -7.84
CA LYS A 144 -4.46 17.69 -9.09
C LYS A 144 -5.50 18.27 -10.05
N THR A 145 -5.30 19.52 -10.44
CA THR A 145 -6.14 20.24 -11.42
C THR A 145 -5.40 20.45 -12.75
N VAL A 146 -4.15 20.91 -12.70
CA VAL A 146 -3.27 21.09 -13.86
C VAL A 146 -2.66 19.76 -14.31
N GLY A 147 -2.65 19.51 -15.62
CA GLY A 147 -2.09 18.27 -16.21
C GLY A 147 -2.92 17.02 -15.86
N ARG A 148 -4.19 17.19 -15.48
CA ARG A 148 -5.07 16.06 -15.10
C ARG A 148 -5.36 15.14 -16.28
N ASP A 149 -5.54 15.68 -17.47
CA ASP A 149 -5.79 14.90 -18.69
C ASP A 149 -4.55 14.14 -19.18
N ASP A 150 -3.35 14.54 -18.74
CA ASP A 150 -2.09 13.86 -19.03
C ASP A 150 -1.84 12.65 -18.09
N LEU A 151 -2.68 12.47 -17.06
CA LEU A 151 -2.57 11.32 -16.17
C LEU A 151 -2.85 10.03 -16.94
N LYS A 152 -1.81 9.23 -17.09
CA LYS A 152 -1.89 7.91 -17.69
C LYS A 152 -2.22 6.89 -16.62
N ASP A 153 -3.02 5.91 -17.01
CA ASP A 153 -3.36 4.75 -16.18
C ASP A 153 -3.10 3.46 -16.95
N LEU A 154 -2.61 2.46 -16.21
CA LEU A 154 -2.63 1.05 -16.60
C LEU A 154 -3.73 0.38 -15.78
N ARG A 155 -4.76 -0.11 -16.47
CA ARG A 155 -6.04 -0.51 -15.87
C ARG A 155 -6.12 -1.99 -15.55
N GLN A 156 -5.41 -2.84 -16.29
CA GLN A 156 -5.46 -4.28 -16.10
C GLN A 156 -4.09 -4.95 -16.22
N LEU A 157 -3.80 -5.86 -15.29
CA LEU A 157 -2.76 -6.88 -15.41
C LEU A 157 -3.43 -8.25 -15.47
N ASP A 158 -3.14 -9.04 -16.49
CA ASP A 158 -3.57 -10.43 -16.58
C ASP A 158 -2.44 -11.38 -16.21
N ILE A 159 -2.67 -12.25 -15.23
CA ILE A 159 -1.75 -13.33 -14.86
C ILE A 159 -2.19 -14.58 -15.60
N VAL A 160 -1.43 -14.94 -16.63
CA VAL A 160 -1.69 -16.10 -17.47
C VAL A 160 -1.08 -17.33 -16.81
N THR A 161 -1.89 -18.39 -16.69
CA THR A 161 -1.50 -19.59 -15.96
C THR A 161 -2.05 -20.87 -16.58
N ARG A 162 -1.45 -22.00 -16.21
CA ARG A 162 -1.94 -23.33 -16.59
C ARG A 162 -3.28 -23.61 -15.89
N PRO A 163 -4.19 -24.40 -16.51
CA PRO A 163 -5.48 -24.73 -15.89
C PRO A 163 -5.39 -25.31 -14.47
N ALA A 164 -4.36 -26.11 -14.19
CA ALA A 164 -4.13 -26.73 -12.88
C ALA A 164 -3.76 -25.71 -11.78
N ASP A 165 -3.17 -24.57 -12.15
CA ASP A 165 -2.70 -23.55 -11.22
C ASP A 165 -3.72 -22.43 -10.97
N TYR A 166 -4.79 -22.39 -11.76
CA TYR A 166 -5.78 -21.32 -11.75
C TYR A 166 -6.37 -21.03 -10.37
N SER A 167 -6.83 -22.07 -9.66
CA SER A 167 -7.58 -21.91 -8.40
C SER A 167 -6.74 -21.28 -7.30
N TRP A 168 -5.53 -21.80 -7.06
CA TRP A 168 -4.70 -21.30 -5.98
C TRP A 168 -4.13 -19.90 -6.30
N ILE A 169 -3.84 -19.61 -7.57
CA ILE A 169 -3.42 -18.26 -8.01
C ILE A 169 -4.54 -17.25 -7.80
N GLN A 170 -5.79 -17.62 -8.12
CA GLN A 170 -6.95 -16.77 -7.91
C GLN A 170 -7.09 -16.39 -6.43
N ASP A 171 -6.96 -17.36 -5.52
CA ASP A 171 -7.01 -17.12 -4.07
C ASP A 171 -5.87 -16.20 -3.60
N VAL A 172 -4.65 -16.42 -4.09
CA VAL A 172 -3.47 -15.60 -3.75
C VAL A 172 -3.65 -14.16 -4.25
N VAL A 173 -4.06 -13.97 -5.50
CA VAL A 173 -4.28 -12.65 -6.11
C VAL A 173 -5.41 -11.91 -5.40
N GLN A 174 -6.48 -12.61 -5.01
CA GLN A 174 -7.56 -12.00 -4.23
C GLN A 174 -7.05 -11.47 -2.89
N LYS A 175 -6.25 -12.25 -2.16
CA LYS A 175 -5.64 -11.81 -0.89
C LYS A 175 -4.70 -10.63 -1.10
N ALA A 176 -3.84 -10.69 -2.11
CA ALA A 176 -2.91 -9.62 -2.46
C ALA A 176 -3.67 -8.31 -2.77
N ASN A 177 -4.74 -8.36 -3.58
CA ASN A 177 -5.56 -7.19 -3.90
C ASN A 177 -6.17 -6.55 -2.64
N ILE A 178 -6.71 -7.35 -1.72
CA ILE A 178 -7.27 -6.86 -0.45
C ILE A 178 -6.18 -6.13 0.37
N ILE A 179 -4.98 -6.71 0.46
CA ILE A 179 -3.86 -6.11 1.18
C ILE A 179 -3.42 -4.80 0.49
N THR A 180 -3.25 -4.79 -0.83
CA THR A 180 -2.82 -3.59 -1.55
C THR A 180 -3.84 -2.47 -1.52
N ASP A 181 -5.14 -2.80 -1.49
CA ASP A 181 -6.22 -1.82 -1.36
C ASP A 181 -6.23 -1.22 0.05
N ALA A 182 -5.97 -2.02 1.09
CA ALA A 182 -5.83 -1.52 2.45
C ALA A 182 -4.59 -0.62 2.60
N VAL A 183 -3.47 -0.98 1.99
CA VAL A 183 -2.26 -0.13 1.96
C VAL A 183 -2.51 1.18 1.20
N SER A 184 -3.15 1.11 0.03
CA SER A 184 -3.53 2.31 -0.73
C SER A 184 -4.46 3.21 0.08
N PHE A 185 -5.42 2.63 0.80
CA PHE A 185 -6.29 3.36 1.70
C PHE A 185 -5.53 4.07 2.83
N ALA A 186 -4.57 3.42 3.48
CA ALA A 186 -3.71 4.10 4.46
C ALA A 186 -2.94 5.25 3.81
N ARG A 187 -2.38 5.03 2.61
CA ARG A 187 -1.66 6.06 1.86
C ARG A 187 -2.56 7.24 1.50
N ASP A 188 -3.82 7.00 1.13
CA ASP A 188 -4.78 8.07 0.83
C ASP A 188 -4.98 8.97 2.06
N LEU A 189 -5.19 8.36 3.23
CA LEU A 189 -5.37 9.12 4.48
C LEU A 189 -4.11 9.93 4.84
N VAL A 190 -2.93 9.32 4.72
CA VAL A 190 -1.63 9.96 5.02
C VAL A 190 -1.26 11.05 4.00
N SER A 191 -1.66 10.89 2.74
CA SER A 191 -1.33 11.83 1.67
C SER A 191 -2.23 13.08 1.70
N ALA A 192 -3.44 12.95 2.26
CA ALA A 192 -4.37 14.05 2.42
C ALA A 192 -3.77 15.18 3.26
N PRO A 193 -3.96 16.45 2.86
CA PRO A 193 -3.46 17.58 3.64
C PRO A 193 -4.26 17.71 4.95
N ALA A 194 -3.63 18.28 5.98
CA ALA A 194 -4.22 18.36 7.31
C ALA A 194 -5.59 19.07 7.35
N ASN A 195 -5.81 20.06 6.48
CA ASN A 195 -7.10 20.75 6.38
C ASN A 195 -8.24 19.84 5.86
N GLU A 196 -7.92 18.76 5.14
CA GLU A 196 -8.88 17.77 4.60
C GLU A 196 -8.80 16.42 5.33
N MET A 197 -7.93 16.29 6.34
CA MET A 197 -7.78 15.08 7.15
C MET A 197 -7.71 15.44 8.62
N THR A 198 -8.65 16.25 9.11
CA THR A 198 -8.75 16.61 10.53
C THR A 198 -9.12 15.39 11.39
N PRO A 199 -9.00 15.45 12.73
CA PRO A 199 -9.35 14.34 13.62
C PRO A 199 -10.80 13.86 13.43
N SER A 200 -11.72 14.79 13.14
CA SER A 200 -13.12 14.48 12.86
C SER A 200 -13.30 13.76 11.53
N ILE A 201 -12.53 14.12 10.50
CA ILE A 201 -12.58 13.45 9.19
C ILE A 201 -11.98 12.04 9.31
N LEU A 202 -10.85 11.89 10.01
CA LEU A 202 -10.26 10.57 10.28
C LEU A 202 -11.24 9.65 11.03
N ALA A 203 -11.96 10.19 12.02
CA ALA A 203 -13.02 9.47 12.72
C ALA A 203 -14.19 9.08 11.80
N ALA A 204 -14.58 9.95 10.86
CA ALA A 204 -15.60 9.62 9.86
C ALA A 204 -15.14 8.50 8.91
N HIS A 205 -13.86 8.43 8.55
CA HIS A 205 -13.30 7.29 7.81
C HIS A 205 -13.41 5.99 8.61
N ALA A 206 -13.09 6.00 9.91
CA ALA A 206 -13.27 4.85 10.78
C ALA A 206 -14.74 4.41 10.88
N GLN A 207 -15.67 5.36 11.04
CA GLN A 207 -17.11 5.06 11.09
C GLN A 207 -17.62 4.43 9.78
N LYS A 208 -17.08 4.83 8.61
CA LYS A 208 -17.41 4.19 7.34
C LYS A 208 -16.96 2.71 7.32
N LEU A 209 -15.88 2.35 8.00
CA LEU A 209 -15.42 0.95 8.12
C LEU A 209 -16.39 0.08 8.92
N ALA A 210 -17.15 0.64 9.86
CA ALA A 210 -18.18 -0.09 10.61
C ALA A 210 -19.34 -0.61 9.74
N LYS A 211 -19.41 -0.22 8.46
CA LYS A 211 -20.32 -0.83 7.49
C LYS A 211 -19.88 -2.24 7.06
N LYS A 212 -18.62 -2.63 7.35
CA LYS A 212 -18.11 -3.97 7.06
C LYS A 212 -18.60 -4.97 8.09
N LYS A 213 -18.76 -6.22 7.65
CA LYS A 213 -19.19 -7.32 8.52
C LYS A 213 -18.24 -7.47 9.71
N ASN A 214 -18.80 -7.68 10.89
CA ASN A 214 -18.09 -7.87 12.16
C ASN A 214 -17.23 -6.69 12.61
N VAL A 215 -17.39 -5.50 12.03
CA VAL A 215 -16.70 -4.28 12.46
C VAL A 215 -17.66 -3.36 13.20
N ALA A 216 -17.30 -2.95 14.41
CA ALA A 216 -17.95 -1.88 15.15
C ALA A 216 -17.00 -0.68 15.28
N CYS A 217 -17.55 0.54 15.32
CA CYS A 217 -16.78 1.75 15.55
C CYS A 217 -17.46 2.58 16.64
N ARG A 218 -16.69 2.99 17.64
CA ARG A 218 -17.08 3.95 18.66
C ARG A 218 -16.07 5.09 18.67
N VAL A 219 -16.53 6.31 18.86
CA VAL A 219 -15.68 7.49 18.97
C VAL A 219 -15.93 8.15 20.31
N LEU A 220 -14.91 8.30 21.15
CA LEU A 220 -15.03 9.11 22.37
C LEU A 220 -14.75 10.56 22.04
N GLU A 221 -15.74 11.38 22.32
CA GLU A 221 -15.69 12.83 22.18
C GLU A 221 -14.99 13.50 23.37
N LYS A 222 -14.53 14.75 23.18
CA LYS A 222 -13.81 15.56 24.19
C LYS A 222 -14.46 15.51 25.58
N GLY A 223 -15.79 15.64 25.66
CA GLY A 223 -16.52 15.60 26.93
C GLY A 223 -16.39 14.27 27.67
N LYS A 224 -16.48 13.14 26.95
CA LYS A 224 -16.33 11.81 27.55
C LYS A 224 -14.88 11.54 27.96
N MET A 225 -13.92 11.97 27.15
CA MET A 225 -12.49 11.88 27.50
C MET A 225 -12.16 12.70 28.75
N LYS A 226 -12.76 13.89 28.91
CA LYS A 226 -12.61 14.73 30.11
C LYS A 226 -13.18 14.04 31.34
N ALA A 227 -14.38 13.48 31.24
CA ALA A 227 -15.01 12.74 32.34
C ALA A 227 -14.22 11.49 32.77
N LEU A 228 -13.50 10.87 31.83
CA LEU A 228 -12.62 9.73 32.10
C LEU A 228 -11.22 10.14 32.61
N GLY A 229 -10.90 11.44 32.66
CA GLY A 229 -9.58 11.91 33.11
C GLY A 229 -8.45 11.65 32.11
N MET A 230 -8.74 11.62 30.80
CA MET A 230 -7.74 11.41 29.75
C MET A 230 -6.94 12.70 29.46
N ASN A 231 -6.39 13.34 30.51
CA ASN A 231 -5.85 14.70 30.39
C ASN A 231 -4.55 14.78 29.58
N ALA A 232 -3.81 13.68 29.41
CA ALA A 232 -2.63 13.65 28.54
C ALA A 232 -3.00 14.01 27.10
N LEU A 233 -3.92 13.23 26.49
CA LEU A 233 -4.43 13.50 25.14
C LEU A 233 -5.16 14.85 25.03
N LEU A 234 -5.95 15.20 26.04
CA LEU A 234 -6.67 16.49 26.05
C LEU A 234 -5.71 17.69 26.15
N GLY A 235 -4.57 17.53 26.80
CA GLY A 235 -3.52 18.54 26.90
C GLY A 235 -2.91 18.83 25.53
N VAL A 236 -2.51 17.78 24.81
CA VAL A 236 -2.00 17.89 23.42
C VAL A 236 -2.99 18.63 22.51
N ALA A 237 -4.27 18.26 22.60
CA ALA A 237 -5.32 18.85 21.76
C ALA A 237 -5.68 20.30 22.11
N ALA A 238 -5.21 20.83 23.23
CA ALA A 238 -5.75 22.06 23.82
C ALA A 238 -5.49 23.32 22.97
N GLY A 239 -4.44 23.31 22.15
CA GLY A 239 -4.10 24.40 21.23
C GLY A 239 -4.86 24.38 19.91
N SER A 240 -5.49 23.27 19.53
CA SER A 240 -6.23 23.18 18.26
C SER A 240 -7.72 23.55 18.41
N HIS A 241 -8.27 24.15 17.35
CA HIS A 241 -9.71 24.33 17.18
C HIS A 241 -10.42 23.03 16.75
N GLN A 242 -9.68 22.06 16.22
CA GLN A 242 -10.24 20.76 15.85
C GLN A 242 -10.45 19.91 17.12
N PRO A 243 -11.67 19.39 17.36
CA PRO A 243 -11.92 18.59 18.55
C PRO A 243 -11.20 17.24 18.47
N PRO A 244 -10.52 16.78 19.54
CA PRO A 244 -9.87 15.47 19.55
C PRO A 244 -10.91 14.35 19.54
N LYS A 245 -10.55 13.22 18.93
CA LYS A 245 -11.38 12.02 18.80
C LYS A 245 -10.58 10.80 19.24
N LEU A 246 -11.06 10.03 20.22
CA LEU A 246 -10.52 8.69 20.43
C LEU A 246 -11.35 7.70 19.63
N ILE A 247 -10.79 7.24 18.51
CA ILE A 247 -11.41 6.24 17.64
C ILE A 247 -11.14 4.85 18.21
N ILE A 248 -12.19 4.05 18.33
CA ILE A 248 -12.16 2.66 18.78
C ILE A 248 -12.85 1.81 17.72
N LEU A 249 -12.08 1.00 17.01
CA LEU A 249 -12.56 0.04 16.02
C LEU A 249 -12.44 -1.37 16.59
N GLU A 250 -13.50 -2.16 16.49
CA GLU A 250 -13.52 -3.54 16.97
C GLU A 250 -13.88 -4.45 15.81
N TYR A 251 -12.97 -5.36 15.44
CA TYR A 251 -13.24 -6.43 14.49
C TYR A 251 -13.37 -7.75 15.24
N ASN A 252 -14.54 -8.39 15.15
CA ASN A 252 -14.86 -9.64 15.86
C ASN A 252 -14.92 -10.82 14.89
N GLY A 253 -13.76 -11.27 14.41
CA GLY A 253 -13.64 -12.42 13.50
C GLY A 253 -13.33 -13.75 14.18
N GLY A 254 -12.87 -13.73 15.43
CA GLY A 254 -12.54 -14.91 16.22
C GLY A 254 -13.76 -15.50 16.93
N LYS A 255 -13.53 -16.43 17.87
CA LYS A 255 -14.61 -16.96 18.69
C LYS A 255 -15.01 -15.92 19.74
N LYS A 256 -16.28 -15.97 20.16
CA LYS A 256 -16.78 -15.12 21.24
C LYS A 256 -16.01 -15.43 22.53
N GLY A 257 -15.40 -14.41 23.13
CA GLY A 257 -14.61 -14.54 24.36
C GLY A 257 -13.10 -14.68 24.13
N ASP A 258 -12.65 -14.90 22.89
CA ASP A 258 -11.21 -14.87 22.59
C ASP A 258 -10.64 -13.48 22.84
N ALA A 259 -9.49 -13.42 23.50
CA ALA A 259 -8.79 -12.17 23.78
C ALA A 259 -8.43 -11.44 22.47
N PRO A 260 -8.72 -10.15 22.34
CA PRO A 260 -8.39 -9.41 21.13
C PRO A 260 -6.91 -9.03 21.07
N ILE A 261 -6.41 -8.88 19.85
CA ILE A 261 -5.15 -8.17 19.58
C ILE A 261 -5.43 -6.67 19.63
N ALA A 262 -4.74 -5.93 20.51
CA ALA A 262 -4.86 -4.48 20.58
C ALA A 262 -3.81 -3.81 19.66
N LEU A 263 -4.26 -2.97 18.73
CA LEU A 263 -3.42 -2.16 17.86
C LEU A 263 -3.64 -0.70 18.18
N VAL A 264 -2.59 0.03 18.57
CA VAL A 264 -2.65 1.45 18.90
C VAL A 264 -1.82 2.23 17.89
N GLY A 265 -2.44 3.17 17.19
CA GLY A 265 -1.79 3.97 16.15
C GLY A 265 -1.85 5.46 16.47
N LYS A 266 -0.70 6.14 16.52
CA LYS A 266 -0.61 7.61 16.68
C LYS A 266 -1.48 8.31 15.61
N GLY A 267 -2.28 9.28 16.05
CA GLY A 267 -3.32 9.91 15.23
C GLY A 267 -3.17 11.42 15.08
N LEU A 268 -1.94 11.95 15.09
CA LEU A 268 -1.71 13.39 14.95
C LEU A 268 -1.93 13.82 13.51
N THR A 269 -3.08 14.43 13.22
CA THR A 269 -3.44 14.81 11.85
C THR A 269 -2.64 16.01 11.34
N PHE A 270 -2.07 16.76 12.28
CA PHE A 270 -0.98 17.69 12.05
C PHE A 270 -0.22 17.91 13.36
N ASP A 271 1.09 18.04 13.25
CA ASP A 271 1.98 18.30 14.38
C ASP A 271 2.89 19.50 14.08
N SER A 272 2.56 20.65 14.66
CA SER A 272 3.43 21.83 14.60
C SER A 272 4.53 21.81 15.66
N GLY A 273 4.50 20.86 16.59
CA GLY A 273 5.27 20.81 17.83
C GLY A 273 4.68 21.60 19.00
N GLY A 274 3.51 22.24 18.82
CA GLY A 274 2.88 23.03 19.87
C GLY A 274 3.67 24.31 20.19
N ILE A 275 3.88 24.62 21.48
CA ILE A 275 4.68 25.78 21.92
C ILE A 275 6.17 25.58 21.61
N SER A 276 6.66 24.35 21.75
CA SER A 276 7.97 23.88 21.28
C SER A 276 7.97 23.70 19.76
N ILE A 277 7.70 24.78 19.03
CA ILE A 277 7.42 24.75 17.59
C ILE A 277 8.57 24.15 16.76
N LYS A 278 8.21 23.29 15.80
CA LYS A 278 9.17 22.74 14.82
C LYS A 278 9.71 23.85 13.90
N PRO A 279 10.92 23.68 13.33
CA PRO A 279 11.38 24.53 12.23
C PRO A 279 10.44 24.49 11.03
N ALA A 280 10.45 25.55 10.23
CA ALA A 280 9.61 25.64 9.03
C ALA A 280 9.97 24.60 7.96
N GLU A 281 11.24 24.18 7.90
CA GLU A 281 11.70 23.16 6.95
C GLU A 281 10.95 21.84 7.19
N LYS A 282 10.25 21.35 6.15
CA LYS A 282 9.47 20.09 6.14
C LYS A 282 8.28 20.04 7.12
N MET A 283 7.86 21.16 7.70
CA MET A 283 6.65 21.18 8.54
C MET A 283 5.40 20.72 7.76
N ASP A 284 5.37 20.90 6.43
CA ASP A 284 4.31 20.39 5.57
C ASP A 284 4.22 18.85 5.53
N GLU A 285 5.31 18.13 5.84
CA GLU A 285 5.32 16.67 5.96
C GLU A 285 4.64 16.18 7.26
N MET A 286 4.41 17.05 8.25
CA MET A 286 3.82 16.68 9.56
C MET A 286 2.34 16.29 9.48
N LYS A 287 1.69 16.45 8.33
CA LYS A 287 0.42 15.77 8.03
C LYS A 287 0.52 14.24 8.09
N THR A 288 1.73 13.68 8.02
CA THR A 288 1.97 12.23 8.03
C THR A 288 2.02 11.63 9.43
N ASP A 289 1.96 12.44 10.48
CA ASP A 289 2.11 12.02 11.88
C ASP A 289 0.89 11.23 12.43
N MET A 290 -0.11 11.02 11.57
CA MET A 290 -1.25 10.12 11.76
C MET A 290 -1.09 8.77 11.04
N ALA A 291 0.07 8.49 10.44
CA ALA A 291 0.29 7.27 9.65
C ALA A 291 0.11 5.98 10.46
N GLY A 292 0.43 6.00 11.76
CA GLY A 292 0.15 4.88 12.67
C GLY A 292 -1.35 4.61 12.77
N GLY A 293 -2.16 5.66 12.96
CA GLY A 293 -3.61 5.58 12.97
C GLY A 293 -4.20 5.11 11.65
N ALA A 294 -3.68 5.62 10.53
CA ALA A 294 -4.06 5.18 9.18
C ALA A 294 -3.78 3.67 8.98
N ALA A 295 -2.63 3.20 9.45
CA ALA A 295 -2.27 1.78 9.39
C ALA A 295 -3.23 0.91 10.22
N VAL A 296 -3.62 1.34 11.43
CA VAL A 296 -4.61 0.62 12.26
C VAL A 296 -5.95 0.50 11.54
N LEU A 297 -6.47 1.61 10.97
CA LEU A 297 -7.70 1.59 10.18
C LEU A 297 -7.59 0.63 8.97
N ALA A 298 -6.45 0.64 8.28
CA ALA A 298 -6.20 -0.24 7.14
C ALA A 298 -6.11 -1.72 7.54
N VAL A 299 -5.48 -2.06 8.67
CA VAL A 299 -5.42 -3.43 9.18
C VAL A 299 -6.81 -3.96 9.51
N ILE A 300 -7.65 -3.16 10.19
CA ILE A 300 -9.06 -3.53 10.47
C ILE A 300 -9.83 -3.77 9.16
N ARG A 301 -9.66 -2.88 8.16
CA ARG A 301 -10.25 -3.03 6.83
C ARG A 301 -9.82 -4.36 6.18
N ALA A 302 -8.52 -4.64 6.15
CA ALA A 302 -7.98 -5.86 5.55
C ALA A 302 -8.45 -7.11 6.30
N ALA A 303 -8.45 -7.09 7.64
CA ALA A 303 -8.91 -8.20 8.46
C ALA A 303 -10.38 -8.56 8.19
N ALA A 304 -11.25 -7.55 8.05
CA ALA A 304 -12.64 -7.75 7.71
C ALA A 304 -12.85 -8.29 6.29
N ASP A 305 -12.10 -7.77 5.31
CA ASP A 305 -12.19 -8.21 3.91
C ASP A 305 -11.63 -9.62 3.70
N LEU A 306 -10.56 -9.97 4.41
CA LEU A 306 -9.98 -11.32 4.46
C LEU A 306 -10.77 -12.29 5.36
N LYS A 307 -11.72 -11.79 6.16
CA LYS A 307 -12.48 -12.56 7.15
C LYS A 307 -11.56 -13.32 8.11
N LEU A 308 -10.51 -12.66 8.61
CA LEU A 308 -9.53 -13.31 9.48
C LEU A 308 -10.20 -13.86 10.76
N PRO A 309 -9.82 -15.06 11.22
CA PRO A 309 -10.45 -15.70 12.37
C PRO A 309 -9.88 -15.21 13.71
N VAL A 310 -9.77 -13.89 13.90
CA VAL A 310 -9.21 -13.25 15.10
C VAL A 310 -10.04 -12.04 15.53
N ASN A 311 -9.96 -11.69 16.82
CA ASN A 311 -10.53 -10.46 17.35
C ASN A 311 -9.44 -9.36 17.37
N ILE A 312 -9.76 -8.15 16.92
CA ILE A 312 -8.82 -7.01 16.88
C ILE A 312 -9.53 -5.77 17.43
N VAL A 313 -8.85 -5.04 18.33
CA VAL A 313 -9.26 -3.71 18.78
C VAL A 313 -8.24 -2.69 18.29
N GLY A 314 -8.66 -1.81 17.40
CA GLY A 314 -7.88 -0.67 16.92
C GLY A 314 -8.18 0.60 17.72
N LEU A 315 -7.17 1.24 18.27
CA LEU A 315 -7.26 2.51 18.99
C LEU A 315 -6.47 3.59 18.27
N VAL A 316 -7.11 4.71 17.95
CA VAL A 316 -6.46 5.87 17.32
C VAL A 316 -6.86 7.13 18.08
N PRO A 317 -5.98 7.68 18.93
CA PRO A 317 -6.17 8.99 19.56
C PRO A 317 -5.91 10.09 18.54
N ALA A 318 -6.93 10.43 17.76
CA ALA A 318 -6.83 11.44 16.72
C ALA A 318 -6.92 12.86 17.29
N THR A 319 -5.92 13.69 17.01
CA THR A 319 -5.84 15.09 17.45
C THR A 319 -4.91 15.89 16.54
N GLU A 320 -4.82 17.20 16.76
CA GLU A 320 -3.74 18.04 16.24
C GLU A 320 -2.92 18.60 17.41
N ASN A 321 -1.62 18.76 17.20
CA ASN A 321 -0.73 19.48 18.11
C ASN A 321 -0.41 20.85 17.51
N MET A 322 -0.99 21.90 18.10
CA MET A 322 -0.95 23.26 17.58
C MET A 322 -0.53 24.23 18.67
N SER A 323 0.20 25.29 18.31
CA SER A 323 0.41 26.44 19.19
C SER A 323 -0.90 27.24 19.34
N GLY A 324 -1.04 27.96 20.45
CA GLY A 324 -2.20 28.85 20.67
C GLY A 324 -2.36 29.24 22.13
N GLY A 325 -3.29 30.16 22.42
CA GLY A 325 -3.53 30.64 23.79
C GLY A 325 -4.05 29.57 24.76
N GLY A 326 -4.60 28.46 24.25
CA GLY A 326 -5.02 27.31 25.03
C GLY A 326 -4.03 26.14 25.03
N ALA A 327 -2.88 26.28 24.36
CA ALA A 327 -1.94 25.18 24.19
C ALA A 327 -1.27 24.76 25.50
N LEU A 328 -0.90 23.48 25.55
CA LEU A 328 0.02 22.94 26.54
C LEU A 328 1.35 23.70 26.48
N LYS A 329 1.98 23.94 27.64
CA LYS A 329 3.26 24.65 27.75
C LYS A 329 4.33 23.72 28.34
N PRO A 330 5.61 23.89 27.95
CA PRO A 330 6.72 23.35 28.71
C PRO A 330 6.63 23.78 30.19
N GLY A 331 6.76 22.81 31.11
CA GLY A 331 6.57 22.95 32.56
C GLY A 331 5.16 22.60 33.06
N ASP A 332 4.17 22.44 32.18
CA ASP A 332 2.84 21.97 32.60
C ASP A 332 2.92 20.53 33.13
N ILE A 333 2.16 20.23 34.19
CA ILE A 333 2.03 18.87 34.75
C ILE A 333 0.64 18.32 34.45
N LEU A 334 0.55 17.20 33.75
CA LEU A 334 -0.69 16.53 33.39
C LEU A 334 -0.91 15.27 34.22
N LYS A 335 -2.15 15.05 34.70
CA LYS A 335 -2.54 13.75 35.29
C LYS A 335 -3.14 12.84 34.21
N SER A 336 -2.42 11.78 33.84
CA SER A 336 -2.85 10.79 32.84
C SER A 336 -4.05 9.95 33.31
N PHE A 337 -4.66 9.21 32.37
CA PHE A 337 -5.74 8.26 32.66
C PHE A 337 -5.35 7.20 33.70
N SER A 338 -4.07 6.78 33.73
CA SER A 338 -3.54 5.83 34.72
C SER A 338 -3.39 6.40 36.13
N GLY A 339 -3.63 7.71 36.31
CA GLY A 339 -3.42 8.43 37.56
C GLY A 339 -2.01 8.98 37.75
N ARG A 340 -1.04 8.57 36.93
CA ARG A 340 0.34 9.11 36.94
C ARG A 340 0.38 10.55 36.44
N THR A 341 1.23 11.37 37.04
CA THR A 341 1.54 12.72 36.60
C THR A 341 2.69 12.73 35.59
N ILE A 342 2.64 13.63 34.61
CA ILE A 342 3.62 13.79 33.54
C ILE A 342 4.00 15.27 33.50
N GLU A 343 5.26 15.58 33.77
CA GLU A 343 5.80 16.92 33.51
C GLU A 343 6.18 17.02 32.03
N VAL A 344 5.66 18.05 31.37
CA VAL A 344 5.84 18.25 29.93
C VAL A 344 7.04 19.16 29.73
N LEU A 345 8.19 18.62 29.32
CA LEU A 345 9.38 19.44 29.06
C LEU A 345 9.43 19.98 27.63
N ASN A 346 8.78 19.29 26.70
CA ASN A 346 8.76 19.63 25.29
C ASN A 346 7.39 19.22 24.71
N THR A 347 6.69 20.15 24.06
CA THR A 347 5.35 19.88 23.50
C THR A 347 5.41 19.24 22.11
N ASP A 348 6.59 19.08 21.54
CA ASP A 348 6.90 18.29 20.34
C ASP A 348 7.10 16.79 20.65
N ALA A 349 6.90 16.41 21.91
CA ALA A 349 6.88 15.04 22.41
C ALA A 349 5.48 14.70 22.94
N GLU A 350 4.47 14.96 22.11
CA GLU A 350 3.03 14.81 22.38
C GLU A 350 2.47 13.38 22.29
#